data_AF-A0A9R1TSQ5-F1
#
_entry.id   AF-A0A9R1TSQ5-F1
#
_cell.length_a   1.000
_cell.length_b   1.000
_cell.length_c   1.000
_cell.angle_alpha   90.00
_cell.angle_beta   90.00
_cell.angle_gamma   90.00
#
_symmetry.space_group_name_H-M   'P 1'
#
loop_
_entity.id
_entity.type
_entity.pdbx_description
1 polymer ?
#
loop_
_entity_poly.entity_id
_entity_poly.type
_entity_poly.pdbx_seq_one_letter_code
_entity_poly.pdbx_strand_id
1 'polypeptide(L)'
;MDLRVTSIVLAIFVVNVVHTGIASVAVGSKPFPGLENLPKSFWHELSSPFTEAYEEESSATENGATPEPRPFFEDPDGNVTVQLGAHVYLHCRVENLQKRTISWVRRRGSELHLLTFGIHTYSSDSRFSLDYQSPNDWRLLLRSATERDAGIYECQVSVHPPLTRTVHLIVSVPRVEIIDEHGTSASDKFYKAGSTIELKCVVSKVPHPSGYVTWRHGSRMLNYDTIRGGISVKTDMGAEGATSRLYIANANKKDSGNYSCALADVAATIVSVHVLNGENPAAMQHGDSSNPNSTVVGVILLTLLTFLR
;
A
#
# COMPACT_ATOMS: atom_id res chain seq x y z
N MET A 1 -46.01 10.52 -48.36
CA MET A 1 -44.67 10.72 -47.74
C MET A 1 -44.86 10.64 -46.22
N ASP A 2 -45.29 9.51 -45.65
CA ASP A 2 -44.71 8.15 -45.70
C ASP A 2 -43.27 8.17 -45.19
N LEU A 3 -42.81 7.41 -44.19
CA LEU A 3 -43.36 6.27 -43.42
C LEU A 3 -42.61 6.27 -42.05
N ARG A 4 -43.29 6.49 -40.91
CA ARG A 4 -43.57 5.51 -39.82
C ARG A 4 -42.34 4.69 -39.38
N VAL A 5 -41.72 4.87 -38.21
CA VAL A 5 -42.24 4.71 -36.82
C VAL A 5 -43.35 3.65 -36.73
N THR A 6 -42.95 2.39 -36.47
CA THR A 6 -43.72 1.34 -35.76
C THR A 6 -42.89 0.05 -35.71
N SER A 7 -42.60 -0.47 -34.51
CA SER A 7 -42.86 -1.88 -34.13
C SER A 7 -42.26 -2.21 -32.77
N ILE A 8 -43.05 -1.92 -31.75
CA ILE A 8 -43.06 -2.61 -30.46
C ILE A 8 -44.28 -3.53 -30.52
N VAL A 9 -44.07 -4.82 -30.22
CA VAL A 9 -45.06 -5.78 -29.68
C VAL A 9 -46.15 -6.32 -30.62
N LEU A 10 -45.94 -7.57 -31.09
CA LEU A 10 -46.87 -8.72 -31.18
C LEU A 10 -46.06 -9.83 -31.90
N ALA A 11 -45.92 -11.08 -31.49
CA ALA A 11 -46.84 -11.91 -30.75
C ALA A 11 -46.09 -13.03 -30.00
N ILE A 12 -46.44 -13.18 -28.73
CA ILE A 12 -46.31 -14.40 -27.96
C ILE A 12 -47.57 -15.23 -28.23
N PHE A 13 -47.45 -16.57 -28.21
CA PHE A 13 -48.51 -17.59 -28.26
C PHE A 13 -49.19 -17.75 -29.64
N VAL A 14 -49.19 -18.92 -30.29
CA VAL A 14 -49.87 -20.19 -29.96
C VAL A 14 -49.26 -21.26 -30.92
N VAL A 15 -48.56 -22.31 -30.45
CA VAL A 15 -49.06 -23.71 -30.24
C VAL A 15 -49.42 -24.41 -31.58
N ASN A 16 -49.02 -25.64 -31.96
CA ASN A 16 -48.41 -26.79 -31.32
C ASN A 16 -47.97 -27.82 -32.41
N VAL A 17 -47.03 -28.72 -32.03
CA VAL A 17 -46.96 -30.17 -32.36
C VAL A 17 -46.79 -30.61 -33.83
N VAL A 18 -45.60 -31.16 -34.15
CA VAL A 18 -45.45 -32.59 -34.52
C VAL A 18 -44.15 -33.13 -33.94
N HIS A 19 -44.28 -34.32 -33.38
CA HIS A 19 -43.40 -35.09 -32.53
C HIS A 19 -42.42 -35.94 -33.35
N THR A 20 -41.36 -36.42 -32.67
CA THR A 20 -40.60 -37.69 -32.86
C THR A 20 -39.15 -37.60 -33.31
N GLY A 21 -38.28 -38.31 -32.58
CA GLY A 21 -36.97 -38.79 -33.04
C GLY A 21 -35.77 -38.40 -32.20
N ILE A 22 -35.63 -38.98 -31.00
CA ILE A 22 -34.32 -39.07 -30.32
C ILE A 22 -33.49 -40.12 -31.05
N ALA A 23 -32.34 -39.74 -31.58
CA ALA A 23 -31.28 -40.67 -31.99
C ALA A 23 -29.95 -40.16 -31.42
N SER A 24 -29.38 -40.94 -30.50
CA SER A 24 -28.08 -40.76 -29.91
C SER A 24 -26.98 -40.91 -30.97
N VAL A 25 -26.17 -39.87 -31.16
CA VAL A 25 -24.94 -39.95 -31.96
C VAL A 25 -23.85 -40.56 -31.06
N ALA A 26 -23.59 -41.84 -31.28
CA ALA A 26 -22.41 -42.53 -30.76
C ALA A 26 -21.16 -42.00 -31.49
N VAL A 27 -20.16 -41.56 -30.73
CA VAL A 27 -18.83 -41.23 -31.23
C VAL A 27 -18.11 -42.55 -31.52
N GLY A 28 -18.02 -42.91 -32.80
CA GLY A 28 -17.25 -44.05 -33.29
C GLY A 28 -15.75 -43.77 -33.21
N SER A 29 -15.05 -44.51 -32.35
CA SER A 29 -13.60 -44.67 -32.38
C SER A 29 -13.20 -45.59 -33.54
N LYS A 30 -12.20 -45.19 -34.31
CA LYS A 30 -11.57 -46.05 -35.34
C LYS A 30 -10.84 -47.21 -34.66
N PRO A 31 -10.98 -48.46 -35.12
CA PRO A 31 -10.18 -49.57 -34.61
C PRO A 31 -8.76 -49.54 -35.21
N PHE A 32 -7.76 -49.74 -34.36
CA PHE A 32 -6.40 -50.10 -34.77
C PHE A 32 -6.44 -51.48 -35.47
N PRO A 33 -5.83 -51.65 -36.65
CA PRO A 33 -5.70 -52.97 -37.26
C PRO A 33 -4.42 -53.66 -36.76
N GLY A 34 -4.53 -54.94 -36.40
CA GLY A 34 -3.38 -55.83 -36.28
C GLY A 34 -3.29 -56.62 -34.98
N LEU A 35 -4.18 -57.59 -34.77
CA LEU A 35 -3.90 -58.70 -33.83
C LEU A 35 -4.66 -59.99 -34.18
N GLU A 36 -4.93 -60.24 -35.48
CA GLU A 36 -5.78 -61.37 -35.88
C GLU A 36 -5.04 -62.69 -36.11
N ASN A 37 -3.73 -62.76 -35.87
CA ASN A 37 -2.97 -64.01 -36.03
C ASN A 37 -1.93 -64.22 -34.92
N LEU A 38 -2.39 -64.39 -33.67
CA LEU A 38 -1.54 -64.91 -32.59
C LEU A 38 -1.98 -66.33 -32.20
N PRO A 39 -1.03 -67.28 -32.05
CA PRO A 39 -1.35 -68.64 -31.66
C PRO A 39 -1.96 -68.69 -30.25
N LYS A 40 -2.82 -69.70 -30.01
CA LYS A 40 -3.63 -69.84 -28.77
C LYS A 40 -2.82 -69.92 -27.47
N SER A 41 -1.50 -70.08 -27.54
CA SER A 41 -0.58 -70.08 -26.39
C SER A 41 -0.07 -68.68 -26.00
N PHE A 42 -0.39 -67.63 -26.75
CA PHE A 42 0.10 -66.26 -26.48
C PHE A 42 -0.32 -65.74 -25.09
N TRP A 43 -1.50 -66.11 -24.61
CA TRP A 43 -1.99 -65.66 -23.29
C TRP A 43 -1.38 -66.42 -22.10
N HIS A 44 -0.62 -67.50 -22.33
CA HIS A 44 0.04 -68.23 -21.25
C HIS A 44 1.42 -67.67 -20.86
N GLU A 45 1.97 -66.70 -21.61
CA GLU A 45 3.24 -66.02 -21.28
C GLU A 45 3.08 -64.60 -20.73
N LEU A 46 1.86 -64.05 -20.67
CA LEU A 46 1.60 -62.71 -20.10
C LEU A 46 1.03 -62.73 -18.67
N SER A 47 0.84 -63.91 -18.08
CA SER A 47 0.44 -64.06 -16.68
C SER A 47 1.65 -64.37 -15.79
N SER A 48 2.64 -63.48 -15.79
CA SER A 48 3.56 -63.35 -14.65
C SER A 48 3.31 -61.98 -14.02
N PRO A 49 3.04 -61.89 -12.72
CA PRO A 49 3.02 -60.60 -12.04
C PRO A 49 4.46 -60.08 -12.03
N PHE A 50 4.77 -59.15 -12.91
CA PHE A 50 6.01 -58.37 -12.81
C PHE A 50 5.83 -57.32 -11.72
N THR A 51 5.87 -57.77 -10.46
CA THR A 51 6.18 -56.89 -9.35
C THR A 51 7.69 -56.71 -9.37
N GLU A 52 8.16 -55.67 -10.05
CA GLU A 52 9.50 -55.13 -9.84
C GLU A 52 9.49 -54.45 -8.45
N ALA A 53 9.47 -55.26 -7.39
CA ALA A 53 9.98 -54.82 -6.12
C ALA A 53 11.48 -54.71 -6.31
N TYR A 54 11.98 -53.49 -6.49
CA TYR A 54 13.38 -53.20 -6.23
C TYR A 54 13.61 -53.51 -4.75
N GLU A 55 14.04 -54.73 -4.44
CA GLU A 55 14.80 -54.98 -3.22
C GLU A 55 16.11 -54.22 -3.39
N GLU A 56 16.13 -52.95 -2.97
CA GLU A 56 17.38 -52.30 -2.61
C GLU A 56 17.96 -53.11 -1.45
N GLU A 57 18.85 -54.04 -1.78
CA GLU A 57 19.78 -54.63 -0.84
C GLU A 57 20.72 -53.52 -0.35
N SER A 58 20.20 -52.67 0.54
CA SER A 58 21.01 -51.79 1.34
C SER A 58 21.79 -52.69 2.29
N SER A 59 23.00 -53.06 1.86
CA SER A 59 24.05 -53.52 2.76
C SER A 59 24.40 -52.35 3.68
N ALA A 60 23.53 -52.11 4.66
CA ALA A 60 23.84 -51.31 5.81
C ALA A 60 24.90 -52.09 6.60
N THR A 61 26.17 -51.81 6.31
CA THR A 61 27.16 -51.86 7.37
C THR A 61 26.71 -50.83 8.38
N GLU A 62 25.98 -51.29 9.39
CA GLU A 62 25.46 -50.49 10.50
C GLU A 62 26.64 -50.02 11.36
N ASN A 63 27.40 -49.07 10.82
CA ASN A 63 28.17 -48.17 11.65
C ASN A 63 27.14 -47.25 12.31
N GLY A 64 26.90 -47.44 13.60
CA GLY A 64 25.88 -46.73 14.39
C GLY A 64 25.95 -45.21 14.26
N ALA A 65 25.29 -44.66 13.25
CA ALA A 65 25.09 -43.23 13.07
C ALA A 65 23.78 -42.85 13.75
N THR A 66 23.87 -42.15 14.88
CA THR A 66 22.73 -41.44 15.46
C THR A 66 22.07 -40.56 14.39
N PRO A 67 20.73 -40.56 14.24
CA PRO A 67 20.06 -39.69 13.28
C PRO A 67 20.46 -38.24 13.47
N GLU A 68 20.98 -37.59 12.42
CA GLU A 68 21.34 -36.17 12.49
C GLU A 68 20.10 -35.34 12.88
N PRO A 69 20.22 -34.42 13.87
CA PRO A 69 19.10 -33.61 14.29
C PRO A 69 18.64 -32.69 13.15
N ARG A 70 17.32 -32.52 13.02
CA ARG A 70 16.73 -31.66 12.00
C ARG A 70 16.87 -30.18 12.39
N PRO A 71 17.14 -29.29 11.42
CA PRO A 71 17.19 -27.86 11.65
C PRO A 71 15.79 -27.33 11.94
N PHE A 72 15.73 -26.30 12.77
CA PHE A 72 14.51 -25.57 13.07
C PHE A 72 14.83 -24.10 13.29
N PHE A 73 13.84 -23.23 13.06
CA PHE A 73 13.95 -21.82 13.38
C PHE A 73 13.65 -21.58 14.85
N GLU A 74 14.47 -20.77 15.51
CA GLU A 74 14.20 -20.37 16.89
C GLU A 74 13.04 -19.37 16.96
N ASP A 75 12.99 -18.41 16.03
CA ASP A 75 11.92 -17.41 16.04
C ASP A 75 10.85 -17.69 14.99
N PRO A 76 9.60 -17.28 15.28
CA PRO A 76 8.47 -17.50 14.41
C PRO A 76 8.47 -16.54 13.21
N ASP A 77 7.54 -16.79 12.30
CA ASP A 77 7.14 -15.81 11.30
C ASP A 77 6.64 -14.52 11.97
N GLY A 78 6.91 -13.37 11.35
CA GLY A 78 6.56 -12.10 11.98
C GLY A 78 6.73 -10.87 11.10
N ASN A 79 6.34 -9.74 11.67
CA ASN A 79 6.40 -8.43 11.02
C ASN A 79 7.54 -7.61 11.62
N VAL A 80 8.30 -6.95 10.76
CA VAL A 80 9.37 -6.03 11.14
C VAL A 80 9.03 -4.66 10.56
N THR A 81 8.71 -3.70 11.42
CA THR A 81 8.42 -2.32 11.02
C THR A 81 9.64 -1.45 11.26
N VAL A 82 10.05 -0.72 10.22
CA VAL A 82 11.22 0.14 10.26
C VAL A 82 10.91 1.52 9.70
N GLN A 83 11.67 2.52 10.12
CA GLN A 83 11.57 3.87 9.61
C GLN A 83 12.29 4.00 8.26
N LEU A 84 11.76 4.80 7.33
CA LEU A 84 12.43 5.14 6.08
C LEU A 84 13.89 5.57 6.31
N GLY A 85 14.81 5.04 5.53
CA GLY A 85 16.25 5.33 5.62
C GLY A 85 17.01 4.53 6.68
N ALA A 86 16.32 3.76 7.53
CA ALA A 86 16.97 2.94 8.55
C ALA A 86 17.75 1.76 7.94
N HIS A 87 18.75 1.28 8.69
CA HIS A 87 19.38 -0.01 8.42
C HIS A 87 18.53 -1.13 9.06
N VAL A 88 18.20 -2.14 8.28
CA VAL A 88 17.30 -3.23 8.68
C VAL A 88 18.11 -4.51 8.84
N TYR A 89 17.88 -5.20 9.95
CA TYR A 89 18.42 -6.53 10.22
C TYR A 89 17.26 -7.51 10.31
N LEU A 90 17.06 -8.34 9.28
CA LEU A 90 16.09 -9.42 9.34
C LEU A 90 16.78 -10.64 9.94
N HIS A 91 16.40 -10.99 11.16
CA HIS A 91 17.00 -12.09 11.91
C HIS A 91 16.51 -13.45 11.40
N CYS A 92 17.42 -14.42 11.37
CA CYS A 92 17.09 -15.82 11.08
C CYS A 92 18.02 -16.73 11.88
N ARG A 93 17.58 -17.05 13.10
CA ARG A 93 18.27 -17.97 14.00
C ARG A 93 17.88 -19.41 13.66
N VAL A 94 18.88 -20.23 13.33
CA VAL A 94 18.69 -21.62 12.90
C VAL A 94 19.57 -22.55 13.72
N GLU A 95 18.92 -23.45 14.46
CA GLU A 95 19.58 -24.51 15.19
C GLU A 95 19.77 -25.76 14.33
N ASN A 96 20.73 -26.60 14.70
CA ASN A 96 21.05 -27.87 13.99
C ASN A 96 21.26 -27.71 12.47
N LEU A 97 21.88 -26.61 12.02
CA LEU A 97 22.13 -26.34 10.60
C LEU A 97 23.06 -27.38 9.94
N GLN A 98 24.05 -27.88 10.68
CA GLN A 98 25.03 -28.87 10.20
C GLN A 98 25.70 -28.43 8.89
N LYS A 99 25.66 -29.26 7.84
CA LYS A 99 26.23 -28.98 6.51
C LYS A 99 25.23 -28.30 5.55
N ARG A 100 24.08 -27.85 6.04
CA ARG A 100 23.02 -27.22 5.22
C ARG A 100 23.32 -25.73 5.08
N THR A 101 22.77 -25.14 4.03
CA THR A 101 22.97 -23.73 3.70
C THR A 101 21.70 -22.94 3.91
N ILE A 102 21.83 -21.68 4.31
CA ILE A 102 20.74 -20.73 4.41
C ILE A 102 20.75 -19.80 3.20
N SER A 103 19.58 -19.50 2.67
CA SER A 103 19.40 -18.48 1.63
C SER A 103 18.32 -17.50 2.02
N TRP A 104 18.56 -16.22 1.77
CA TRP A 104 17.53 -15.21 1.81
C TRP A 104 16.97 -14.98 0.42
N VAL A 105 15.65 -15.06 0.31
CA VAL A 105 14.93 -14.75 -0.93
C VAL A 105 13.86 -13.69 -0.66
N ARG A 106 13.60 -12.85 -1.66
CA ARG A 106 12.50 -11.89 -1.64
C ARG A 106 11.38 -12.39 -2.52
N ARG A 107 10.17 -12.43 -1.99
CA ARG A 107 8.98 -12.80 -2.76
C ARG A 107 8.38 -11.57 -3.42
N ARG A 108 8.14 -11.66 -4.73
CA ARG A 108 7.46 -10.64 -5.54
C ARG A 108 6.35 -11.31 -6.34
N GLY A 109 5.14 -11.35 -5.79
CA GLY A 109 4.05 -12.15 -6.36
C GLY A 109 4.38 -13.64 -6.30
N SER A 110 4.44 -14.30 -7.44
CA SER A 110 4.85 -15.70 -7.58
C SER A 110 6.36 -15.90 -7.78
N GLU A 111 7.11 -14.83 -8.03
CA GLU A 111 8.55 -14.91 -8.32
C GLU A 111 9.38 -14.81 -7.03
N LEU A 112 10.38 -15.68 -6.91
CA LEU A 112 11.38 -15.64 -5.85
C LEU A 112 12.69 -15.06 -6.39
N HIS A 113 13.14 -13.99 -5.76
CA HIS A 113 14.42 -13.34 -6.10
C HIS A 113 15.46 -13.69 -5.05
N LEU A 114 16.53 -14.36 -5.45
CA LEU A 114 17.62 -14.72 -4.55
C LEU A 114 18.40 -13.46 -4.13
N LEU A 115 18.49 -13.23 -2.82
CA LEU A 115 19.28 -12.12 -2.26
C LEU A 115 20.65 -12.59 -1.81
N THR A 116 20.69 -13.67 -1.03
CA THR A 116 21.92 -14.29 -0.52
C THR A 116 21.81 -15.81 -0.52
N PHE A 117 22.95 -16.49 -0.64
CA PHE A 117 23.08 -17.93 -0.50
C PHE A 117 24.36 -18.25 0.27
N GLY A 118 24.21 -18.87 1.44
CA GLY A 118 25.27 -18.95 2.43
C GLY A 118 25.80 -17.55 2.75
N ILE A 119 27.13 -17.41 2.77
CA ILE A 119 27.83 -16.15 3.02
C ILE A 119 27.87 -15.19 1.82
N HIS A 120 27.40 -15.63 0.65
CA HIS A 120 27.53 -14.88 -0.60
C HIS A 120 26.26 -14.09 -0.91
N THR A 121 26.43 -12.85 -1.40
CA THR A 121 25.32 -12.00 -1.84
C THR A 121 25.15 -12.11 -3.35
N TYR A 122 23.92 -12.39 -3.80
CA TYR A 122 23.54 -12.56 -5.20
C TYR A 122 22.66 -11.42 -5.73
N SER A 123 22.05 -10.65 -4.82
CA SER A 123 21.29 -9.45 -5.18
C SER A 123 22.15 -8.47 -6.00
N SER A 124 21.58 -7.90 -7.06
CA SER A 124 22.20 -6.80 -7.81
C SER A 124 22.18 -5.47 -7.04
N ASP A 125 21.29 -5.35 -6.06
CA ASP A 125 21.22 -4.19 -5.18
C ASP A 125 22.26 -4.33 -4.05
N SER A 126 23.27 -3.47 -4.09
CA SER A 126 24.41 -3.44 -3.16
C SER A 126 24.06 -3.09 -1.71
N ARG A 127 22.80 -2.68 -1.46
CA ARG A 127 22.33 -2.41 -0.09
C ARG A 127 22.05 -3.68 0.70
N PHE A 128 21.82 -4.80 0.00
CA PHE A 128 21.64 -6.10 0.62
C PHE A 128 22.99 -6.77 0.87
N SER A 129 23.14 -7.39 2.03
CA SER A 129 24.30 -8.22 2.37
C SER A 129 23.93 -9.19 3.49
N LEU A 130 24.63 -10.32 3.61
CA LEU A 130 24.54 -11.14 4.81
C LEU A 130 25.38 -10.52 5.94
N ASP A 131 24.82 -10.49 7.14
CA ASP A 131 25.49 -10.07 8.38
C ASP A 131 25.33 -11.17 9.45
N TYR A 132 26.09 -12.26 9.27
CA TYR A 132 26.04 -13.41 10.16
C TYR A 132 26.56 -13.04 11.56
N GLN A 133 25.75 -13.34 12.57
CA GLN A 133 26.10 -13.18 13.98
C GLN A 133 26.16 -14.56 14.65
N SER A 134 27.35 -14.90 15.16
CA SER A 134 27.60 -16.13 15.92
C SER A 134 26.66 -16.23 17.14
N PRO A 135 26.16 -17.43 17.49
CA PRO A 135 26.51 -18.73 16.90
C PRO A 135 25.64 -19.17 15.71
N ASN A 136 24.45 -18.61 15.54
CA ASN A 136 23.42 -19.22 14.70
C ASN A 136 22.49 -18.22 13.99
N ASP A 137 22.78 -16.91 14.01
CA ASP A 137 21.90 -15.87 13.48
C ASP A 137 22.34 -15.37 12.10
N TRP A 138 21.63 -15.78 11.06
CA TRP A 138 21.93 -15.48 9.67
C TRP A 138 21.15 -14.25 9.20
N ARG A 139 21.59 -13.07 9.63
CA ARG A 139 20.83 -11.85 9.40
C ARG A 139 20.99 -11.33 7.97
N LEU A 140 19.88 -10.98 7.34
CA LEU A 140 19.90 -10.17 6.13
C LEU A 140 19.97 -8.70 6.53
N LEU A 141 21.05 -8.03 6.13
CA LEU A 141 21.21 -6.59 6.27
C LEU A 141 20.72 -5.90 5.00
N LEU A 142 19.76 -4.98 5.16
CA LEU A 142 19.36 -4.01 4.14
C LEU A 142 19.74 -2.61 4.61
N ARG A 143 20.65 -1.95 3.89
CA ARG A 143 21.06 -0.57 4.21
C ARG A 143 20.08 0.44 3.60
N SER A 144 19.73 1.47 4.39
CA SER A 144 18.93 2.61 3.94
C SER A 144 17.62 2.16 3.28
N ALA A 145 16.72 1.62 4.09
CA ALA A 145 15.44 1.10 3.63
C ALA A 145 14.60 2.16 2.92
N THR A 146 14.01 1.77 1.80
CA THR A 146 13.10 2.60 1.00
C THR A 146 11.70 1.99 1.05
N GLU A 147 10.66 2.78 0.73
CA GLU A 147 9.29 2.29 0.69
C GLU A 147 9.12 1.07 -0.26
N ARG A 148 9.93 1.03 -1.33
CA ARG A 148 9.93 -0.07 -2.30
C ARG A 148 10.49 -1.37 -1.75
N ASP A 149 11.19 -1.34 -0.62
CA ASP A 149 11.76 -2.54 0.01
C ASP A 149 10.74 -3.28 0.87
N ALA A 150 9.59 -2.67 1.16
CA ALA A 150 8.51 -3.34 1.87
C ALA A 150 8.07 -4.61 1.11
N GLY A 151 7.68 -5.65 1.86
CA GLY A 151 7.24 -6.92 1.30
C GLY A 151 7.71 -8.13 2.09
N ILE A 152 7.61 -9.29 1.44
CA ILE A 152 7.84 -10.59 2.06
C ILE A 152 9.27 -11.04 1.75
N TYR A 153 9.99 -11.39 2.82
CA TYR A 153 11.33 -11.96 2.78
C TYR A 153 11.29 -13.34 3.42
N GLU A 154 12.03 -14.28 2.85
CA GLU A 154 12.07 -15.65 3.32
C GLU A 154 13.49 -16.07 3.62
N CYS A 155 13.70 -16.57 4.82
CA CYS A 155 14.88 -17.33 5.18
C CYS A 155 14.60 -18.80 4.90
N GLN A 156 15.36 -19.40 3.98
CA GLN A 156 15.17 -20.79 3.56
C GLN A 156 16.40 -21.61 3.93
N VAL A 157 16.18 -22.79 4.52
CA VAL A 157 17.22 -23.78 4.80
C VAL A 157 17.19 -24.85 3.72
N SER A 158 18.35 -25.23 3.20
CA SER A 158 18.54 -26.20 2.11
C SER A 158 18.24 -27.66 2.53
N VAL A 159 17.01 -27.93 2.94
CA VAL A 159 16.46 -29.26 3.20
C VAL A 159 15.42 -29.62 2.16
N HIS A 160 15.04 -30.90 2.08
CA HIS A 160 13.99 -31.36 1.18
C HIS A 160 12.80 -31.92 1.97
N PRO A 161 11.60 -31.30 1.90
CA PRO A 161 11.30 -30.01 1.25
C PRO A 161 11.96 -28.82 2.00
N PRO A 162 12.18 -27.65 1.34
CA PRO A 162 12.83 -26.50 1.97
C PRO A 162 12.09 -26.01 3.21
N LEU A 163 12.83 -25.84 4.30
CA LEU A 163 12.31 -25.28 5.53
C LEU A 163 12.38 -23.75 5.42
N THR A 164 11.24 -23.08 5.54
CA THR A 164 11.10 -21.64 5.25
C THR A 164 10.52 -20.89 6.42
N ARG A 165 11.11 -19.74 6.73
CA ARG A 165 10.58 -18.74 7.65
C ARG A 165 10.30 -17.45 6.90
N THR A 166 9.16 -16.85 7.19
CA THR A 166 8.64 -15.68 6.48
C THR A 166 8.69 -14.44 7.36
N VAL A 167 9.23 -13.35 6.83
CA VAL A 167 9.32 -12.04 7.48
C VAL A 167 8.64 -10.98 6.60
N HIS A 168 7.66 -10.28 7.15
CA HIS A 168 7.01 -9.15 6.49
C HIS A 168 7.70 -7.85 6.90
N LEU A 169 8.49 -7.27 5.99
CA LEU A 169 9.12 -5.98 6.18
C LEU A 169 8.12 -4.86 5.84
N ILE A 170 7.84 -4.01 6.81
CA ILE A 170 7.02 -2.80 6.67
C ILE A 170 7.93 -1.59 6.80
N VAL A 171 7.98 -0.75 5.76
CA VAL A 171 8.74 0.50 5.79
C VAL A 171 7.77 1.65 6.04
N SER A 172 7.85 2.22 7.24
CA SER A 172 6.99 3.31 7.68
C SER A 172 7.55 4.65 7.21
N VAL A 173 6.71 5.43 6.53
CA VAL A 173 7.00 6.80 6.12
C VAL A 173 6.20 7.75 7.00
N PRO A 174 6.84 8.67 7.75
CA PRO A 174 6.13 9.54 8.69
C PRO A 174 5.24 10.49 7.91
N ARG A 175 4.04 10.71 8.42
CA ARG A 175 3.11 11.68 7.87
C ARG A 175 2.93 12.80 8.88
N VAL A 176 3.15 14.02 8.42
CA VAL A 176 3.02 15.25 9.22
C VAL A 176 1.96 16.10 8.56
N GLU A 177 0.87 16.36 9.27
CA GLU A 177 -0.27 17.10 8.74
C GLU A 177 -0.72 18.14 9.76
N ILE A 178 -0.95 19.37 9.32
CA ILE A 178 -1.64 20.39 10.12
C ILE A 178 -3.12 20.27 9.78
N ILE A 179 -3.94 20.01 10.80
CA ILE A 179 -5.36 19.73 10.62
C ILE A 179 -6.26 20.88 11.09
N ASP A 180 -7.42 20.99 10.46
CA ASP A 180 -8.51 21.86 10.89
C ASP A 180 -9.37 21.22 12.00
N GLU A 181 -10.45 21.90 12.36
CA GLU A 181 -11.39 21.45 13.39
C GLU A 181 -12.14 20.17 12.97
N HIS A 182 -12.29 19.93 11.66
CA HIS A 182 -12.92 18.73 11.10
C HIS A 182 -11.94 17.56 10.93
N GLY A 183 -10.65 17.76 11.25
CA GLY A 183 -9.62 16.73 11.11
C GLY A 183 -9.08 16.56 9.69
N THR A 184 -9.33 17.53 8.81
CA THR A 184 -8.83 17.57 7.44
C THR A 184 -7.54 18.39 7.33
N SER A 185 -6.66 18.03 6.41
CA SER A 185 -5.39 18.74 6.20
C SER A 185 -5.65 20.16 5.71
N ALA A 186 -5.18 21.15 6.47
CA ALA A 186 -5.41 22.56 6.24
C ALA A 186 -4.21 23.20 5.53
N SER A 187 -4.43 23.79 4.35
CA SER A 187 -3.45 24.62 3.65
C SER A 187 -3.45 26.07 4.15
N ASP A 188 -4.63 26.55 4.55
CA ASP A 188 -4.87 27.94 4.95
C ASP A 188 -5.71 27.99 6.23
N LYS A 189 -5.35 28.91 7.13
CA LYS A 189 -6.16 29.23 8.31
C LYS A 189 -6.33 30.73 8.47
N PHE A 190 -7.53 31.14 8.86
CA PHE A 190 -7.92 32.54 9.00
C PHE A 190 -8.27 32.83 10.46
N TYR A 191 -7.69 33.88 11.01
CA TYR A 191 -7.93 34.34 12.38
C TYR A 191 -8.27 35.81 12.40
N LYS A 192 -8.99 36.26 13.43
CA LYS A 192 -9.28 37.68 13.63
C LYS A 192 -8.16 38.32 14.43
N ALA A 193 -7.85 39.58 14.16
CA ALA A 193 -6.94 40.35 15.01
C ALA A 193 -7.45 40.37 16.47
N GLY A 194 -6.55 40.17 17.41
CA GLY A 194 -6.84 40.03 18.84
C GLY A 194 -7.20 38.62 19.30
N SER A 195 -7.52 37.68 18.39
CA SER A 195 -7.86 36.30 18.79
C SER A 195 -6.61 35.46 19.09
N THR A 196 -6.80 34.21 19.53
CA THR A 196 -5.71 33.24 19.69
C THR A 196 -5.60 32.38 18.43
N ILE A 197 -4.41 32.26 17.86
CA ILE A 197 -4.12 31.29 16.80
C ILE A 197 -3.90 29.93 17.45
N GLU A 198 -4.58 28.90 16.95
CA GLU A 198 -4.37 27.50 17.35
C GLU A 198 -4.10 26.63 16.12
N LEU A 199 -2.87 26.15 16.00
CA LEU A 199 -2.48 25.18 14.99
C LEU A 199 -2.28 23.82 15.63
N LYS A 200 -2.96 22.80 15.10
CA LYS A 200 -2.85 21.41 15.54
C LYS A 200 -2.13 20.62 14.46
N CYS A 201 -0.98 20.06 14.80
CA CYS A 201 -0.19 19.20 13.96
C CYS A 201 -0.28 17.76 14.46
N VAL A 202 -0.55 16.83 13.55
CA VAL A 202 -0.58 15.40 13.80
C VAL A 202 0.55 14.75 13.03
N VAL A 203 1.40 14.06 13.78
CA VAL A 203 2.48 13.21 13.26
C VAL A 203 2.04 11.76 13.44
N SER A 204 2.06 10.99 12.37
CA SER A 204 1.67 9.58 12.37
C SER A 204 2.67 8.71 11.61
N LYS A 205 2.54 7.38 11.78
CA LYS A 205 3.41 6.38 11.14
C LYS A 205 4.87 6.48 11.59
N VAL A 206 5.08 6.71 12.89
CA VAL A 206 6.41 6.76 13.50
C VAL A 206 6.48 5.65 14.55
N PRO A 207 7.11 4.50 14.22
CA PRO A 207 7.31 3.43 15.19
C PRO A 207 8.31 3.92 16.25
N HIS A 208 7.92 3.88 17.52
CA HIS A 208 8.73 4.38 18.65
C HIS A 208 9.19 5.84 18.46
N PRO A 209 8.28 6.82 18.55
CA PRO A 209 8.62 8.22 18.33
C PRO A 209 9.58 8.74 19.41
N SER A 210 10.88 8.83 19.09
CA SER A 210 11.89 9.49 19.91
C SER A 210 12.20 10.92 19.44
N GLY A 211 11.66 11.32 18.27
CA GLY A 211 11.85 12.64 17.68
C GLY A 211 11.01 13.73 18.37
N TYR A 212 11.53 14.96 18.36
CA TYR A 212 10.82 16.14 18.85
C TYR A 212 10.09 16.86 17.70
N VAL A 213 8.85 17.27 17.93
CA VAL A 213 8.06 18.04 16.96
C VAL A 213 8.42 19.52 17.06
N THR A 214 8.74 20.14 15.94
CA THR A 214 9.14 21.54 15.85
C THR A 214 8.11 22.38 15.10
N TRP A 215 7.92 23.60 15.59
CA TRP A 215 7.11 24.65 14.97
C TRP A 215 8.02 25.80 14.55
N ARG A 216 7.82 26.29 13.33
CA ARG A 216 8.52 27.48 12.82
C ARG A 216 7.56 28.44 12.14
N HIS A 217 7.86 29.73 12.20
CA HIS A 217 7.22 30.76 11.39
C HIS A 217 8.28 31.40 10.51
N GLY A 218 8.21 31.15 9.20
CA GLY A 218 9.34 31.39 8.31
C GLY A 218 10.61 30.67 8.81
N SER A 219 11.67 31.43 9.10
CA SER A 219 12.93 30.88 9.62
C SER A 219 12.97 30.72 11.15
N ARG A 220 12.07 31.38 11.89
CA ARG A 220 12.08 31.51 13.35
C ARG A 220 11.46 30.28 14.02
N MET A 221 12.18 29.66 14.95
CA MET A 221 11.66 28.53 15.73
C MET A 221 10.80 29.01 16.90
N LEU A 222 9.61 28.43 17.06
CA LEU A 222 8.60 28.89 18.01
C LEU A 222 8.56 28.08 19.32
N ASN A 223 9.11 26.86 19.34
CA ASN A 223 9.01 25.93 20.46
C ASN A 223 9.47 26.50 21.83
N TYR A 224 10.46 27.37 21.82
CA TYR A 224 11.06 27.98 23.01
C TYR A 224 11.09 29.51 22.92
N ASP A 225 10.24 30.08 22.09
CA ASP A 225 10.25 31.50 21.79
C ASP A 225 9.57 32.33 22.89
N THR A 226 10.38 33.11 23.59
CA THR A 226 9.92 34.01 24.66
C THR A 226 9.90 35.48 24.22
N ILE A 227 10.46 35.82 23.06
CA ILE A 227 10.66 37.22 22.63
C ILE A 227 9.34 37.89 22.28
N ARG A 228 8.44 37.16 21.60
CA ARG A 228 7.11 37.69 21.26
C ARG A 228 6.22 37.76 22.51
N GLY A 229 6.34 36.79 23.41
CA GLY A 229 5.36 36.53 24.47
C GLY A 229 4.06 35.92 23.93
N GLY A 230 3.35 35.19 24.79
CA GLY A 230 2.05 34.58 24.46
C GLY A 230 2.12 33.42 23.45
N ILE A 231 3.31 32.83 23.23
CA ILE A 231 3.48 31.60 22.47
C ILE A 231 3.52 30.43 23.45
N SER A 232 2.77 29.36 23.16
CA SER A 232 2.82 28.11 23.92
C SER A 232 2.74 26.92 22.96
N VAL A 233 3.64 25.96 23.14
CA VAL A 233 3.63 24.70 22.39
C VAL A 233 3.40 23.55 23.36
N LYS A 234 2.44 22.69 23.05
CA LYS A 234 2.15 21.46 23.80
C LYS A 234 2.25 20.27 22.86
N THR A 235 3.04 19.28 23.22
CA THR A 235 3.24 18.08 22.40
C THR A 235 2.92 16.84 23.22
N ASP A 236 1.92 16.10 22.75
CA ASP A 236 1.49 14.83 23.31
C ASP A 236 2.12 13.71 22.47
N MET A 237 3.01 12.91 23.06
CA MET A 237 3.59 11.74 22.39
C MET A 237 2.66 10.53 22.56
N GLY A 238 2.41 9.82 21.47
CA GLY A 238 1.64 8.57 21.44
C GLY A 238 2.51 7.38 21.04
N ALA A 239 1.91 6.19 20.97
CA ALA A 239 2.64 4.97 20.60
C ALA A 239 3.13 4.95 19.13
N GLU A 240 2.35 5.54 18.22
CA GLU A 240 2.55 5.49 16.76
C GLU A 240 2.72 6.90 16.13
N GLY A 241 3.05 7.90 16.95
CA GLY A 241 3.14 9.28 16.50
C GLY A 241 3.09 10.31 17.62
N ALA A 242 2.77 11.56 17.27
CA ALA A 242 2.65 12.67 18.21
C ALA A 242 1.60 13.68 17.75
N THR A 243 0.94 14.34 18.70
CA THR A 243 0.06 15.48 18.41
C THR A 243 0.66 16.73 19.06
N SER A 244 0.99 17.73 18.25
CA SER A 244 1.52 19.01 18.75
C SER A 244 0.54 20.15 18.49
N ARG A 245 0.35 21.03 19.46
CA ARG A 245 -0.50 22.21 19.39
C ARG A 245 0.31 23.46 19.66
N LEU A 246 0.27 24.39 18.73
CA LEU A 246 0.85 25.73 18.83
C LEU A 246 -0.24 26.75 19.10
N TYR A 247 -0.06 27.51 20.17
CA TYR A 247 -0.93 28.61 20.58
C TYR A 247 -0.18 29.93 20.47
N ILE A 248 -0.80 30.93 19.87
CA ILE A 248 -0.28 32.30 19.78
C ILE A 248 -1.38 33.27 20.20
N ALA A 249 -1.24 33.87 21.38
CA ALA A 249 -2.20 34.82 21.92
C ALA A 249 -2.09 36.21 21.23
N ASN A 250 -3.20 36.96 21.26
CA ASN A 250 -3.33 38.32 20.74
C ASN A 250 -2.78 38.46 19.31
N ALA A 251 -3.41 37.74 18.38
CA ALA A 251 -3.03 37.68 16.99
C ALA A 251 -3.02 39.06 16.34
N ASN A 252 -1.96 39.37 15.61
CA ASN A 252 -1.85 40.62 14.86
C ASN A 252 -1.36 40.36 13.44
N LYS A 253 -1.38 41.39 12.58
CA LYS A 253 -1.01 41.25 11.17
C LYS A 253 0.41 40.70 10.95
N LYS A 254 1.35 40.92 11.88
CA LYS A 254 2.74 40.40 11.78
C LYS A 254 2.82 38.89 12.02
N ASP A 255 1.80 38.30 12.65
CA ASP A 255 1.72 36.85 12.85
C ASP A 255 1.21 36.12 11.60
N SER A 256 0.81 36.84 10.55
CA SER A 256 0.45 36.22 9.28
C SER A 256 1.68 35.62 8.58
N GLY A 257 1.49 34.60 7.77
CA GLY A 257 2.54 33.95 6.99
C GLY A 257 2.58 32.44 7.19
N ASN A 258 3.70 31.84 6.79
CA ASN A 258 3.84 30.39 6.70
C ASN A 258 4.33 29.81 8.02
N TYR A 259 3.55 28.90 8.58
CA TYR A 259 3.90 28.11 9.75
C TYR A 259 4.22 26.69 9.32
N SER A 260 5.37 26.18 9.74
CA SER A 260 5.77 24.81 9.48
C SER A 260 5.73 23.97 10.75
N CYS A 261 5.15 22.78 10.66
CA CYS A 261 5.32 21.72 11.65
C CYS A 261 6.23 20.65 11.08
N ALA A 262 7.26 20.22 11.82
CA ALA A 262 8.21 19.22 11.36
C ALA A 262 8.57 18.21 12.45
N LEU A 263 8.76 16.95 12.04
CA LEU A 263 9.33 15.89 12.86
C LEU A 263 10.83 15.79 12.54
N ALA A 264 11.67 16.44 13.37
CA ALA A 264 13.10 16.59 13.12
C ALA A 264 13.36 16.98 11.64
N ASP A 265 14.30 16.29 10.98
CA ASP A 265 14.61 16.48 9.55
C ASP A 265 14.00 15.41 8.64
N VAL A 266 13.03 14.64 9.14
CA VAL A 266 12.47 13.48 8.41
C VAL A 266 11.25 13.87 7.58
N ALA A 267 10.35 14.68 8.15
CA ALA A 267 9.12 15.08 7.49
C ALA A 267 8.64 16.44 8.02
N ALA A 268 8.06 17.25 7.13
CA ALA A 268 7.53 18.57 7.46
C ALA A 268 6.30 18.92 6.62
N THR A 269 5.46 19.79 7.15
CA THR A 269 4.31 20.36 6.46
C THR A 269 4.16 21.83 6.78
N ILE A 270 3.48 22.59 5.91
CA ILE A 270 3.34 24.04 5.99
C ILE A 270 1.85 24.42 5.89
N VAL A 271 1.45 25.40 6.69
CA VAL A 271 0.14 26.05 6.61
C VAL A 271 0.33 27.56 6.49
N SER A 272 -0.49 28.21 5.67
CA SER A 272 -0.54 29.66 5.52
C SER A 272 -1.56 30.24 6.50
N VAL A 273 -1.12 31.13 7.38
CA VAL A 273 -1.99 31.79 8.36
C VAL A 273 -2.24 33.24 7.96
N HIS A 274 -3.51 33.63 7.99
CA HIS A 274 -3.97 34.98 7.63
C HIS A 274 -4.70 35.61 8.81
N VAL A 275 -4.23 36.76 9.29
CA VAL A 275 -4.87 37.51 10.38
C VAL A 275 -5.62 38.71 9.79
N LEU A 276 -6.94 38.73 9.98
CA LEU A 276 -7.87 39.71 9.42
C LEU A 276 -8.29 40.74 10.48
N ASN A 277 -8.27 42.03 10.15
CA ASN A 277 -8.85 43.07 11.00
C ASN A 277 -10.38 43.08 10.84
N GLY A 278 -11.10 43.08 11.95
CA GLY A 278 -12.56 42.89 11.99
C GLY A 278 -13.41 44.07 11.52
N GLU A 279 -12.92 44.98 10.69
CA GLU A 279 -13.61 46.25 10.41
C GLU A 279 -14.38 46.31 9.07
N ASN A 280 -14.24 45.35 8.15
CA ASN A 280 -15.03 45.35 6.91
C ASN A 280 -15.78 44.02 6.70
N PRO A 281 -17.08 43.92 7.04
CA PRO A 281 -17.91 42.86 6.49
C PRO A 281 -18.07 43.13 4.99
N ALA A 282 -17.39 42.36 4.15
CA ALA A 282 -17.58 42.46 2.72
C ALA A 282 -19.01 42.01 2.36
N ALA A 283 -19.82 43.00 1.93
CA ALA A 283 -21.00 42.90 1.08
C ALA A 283 -22.04 41.82 1.43
N MET A 284 -22.96 42.14 2.36
CA MET A 284 -24.32 41.65 2.25
C MET A 284 -25.00 42.36 1.07
N GLN A 285 -25.15 41.68 -0.06
CA GLN A 285 -26.05 42.15 -1.11
C GLN A 285 -27.49 41.96 -0.62
N HIS A 286 -28.12 43.04 -0.17
CA HIS A 286 -29.58 43.09 -0.15
C HIS A 286 -30.02 43.17 -1.61
N GLY A 287 -30.73 42.13 -2.07
CA GLY A 287 -31.42 42.17 -3.35
C GLY A 287 -32.53 43.20 -3.26
N ASP A 288 -32.29 44.39 -3.81
CA ASP A 288 -33.31 45.43 -3.95
C ASP A 288 -34.38 44.93 -4.93
N SER A 289 -35.60 44.78 -4.43
CA SER A 289 -36.78 44.45 -5.20
C SER A 289 -37.22 45.68 -6.00
N SER A 290 -36.76 45.78 -7.25
CA SER A 290 -37.30 46.76 -8.19
C SER A 290 -38.71 46.35 -8.63
N ASN A 291 -39.71 46.98 -8.01
CA ASN A 291 -41.09 47.05 -8.50
C ASN A 291 -41.09 47.84 -9.83
N PRO A 292 -41.53 47.28 -10.97
CA PRO A 292 -41.72 48.08 -12.17
C PRO A 292 -43.19 48.52 -12.22
N ASN A 293 -43.47 49.78 -11.85
CA ASN A 293 -44.64 50.46 -12.36
C ASN A 293 -44.36 51.96 -12.51
N SER A 294 -44.65 52.44 -13.72
CA SER A 294 -44.94 53.83 -14.09
C SER A 294 -43.86 54.63 -14.84
N THR A 295 -44.05 54.65 -16.17
CA THR A 295 -44.09 55.81 -17.07
C THR A 295 -42.84 56.68 -17.26
N VAL A 296 -42.24 56.59 -18.45
CA VAL A 296 -41.80 57.77 -19.21
C VAL A 296 -42.25 57.63 -20.67
N VAL A 297 -43.16 58.53 -21.03
CA VAL A 297 -43.66 58.84 -22.36
C VAL A 297 -42.58 59.62 -23.13
N GLY A 298 -42.40 59.31 -24.43
CA GLY A 298 -42.02 60.32 -25.43
C GLY A 298 -40.57 60.33 -25.94
N VAL A 299 -40.30 59.54 -26.98
CA VAL A 299 -39.44 59.91 -28.13
C VAL A 299 -40.04 59.19 -29.36
N ILE A 300 -41.14 59.67 -29.94
CA ILE A 300 -41.20 60.58 -31.09
C ILE A 300 -40.16 60.29 -32.19
N LEU A 301 -40.63 59.57 -33.21
CA LEU A 301 -40.62 59.98 -34.62
C LEU A 301 -39.25 60.19 -35.29
N LEU A 302 -38.65 59.13 -35.86
CA LEU A 302 -37.63 59.27 -36.92
C LEU A 302 -37.27 57.99 -37.70
N THR A 303 -38.24 57.12 -38.05
CA THR A 303 -37.98 56.00 -38.99
C THR A 303 -39.07 55.78 -40.04
N LEU A 304 -39.76 56.85 -40.43
CA LEU A 304 -40.72 56.85 -41.54
C LEU A 304 -40.20 57.75 -42.68
N LEU A 305 -39.00 57.47 -43.22
CA LEU A 305 -38.48 58.16 -44.41
C LEU A 305 -37.34 57.40 -45.13
N THR A 306 -37.33 56.05 -45.13
CA THR A 306 -36.46 55.26 -46.04
C THR A 306 -37.22 54.31 -46.97
N PHE A 307 -38.56 54.32 -46.96
CA PHE A 307 -39.36 53.79 -48.07
C PHE A 307 -39.58 54.89 -49.12
N LEU A 308 -38.54 55.23 -49.89
CA LEU A 308 -38.61 55.90 -51.20
C LEU A 308 -37.18 56.06 -51.78
N ARG A 309 -36.55 54.95 -52.17
CA ARG A 309 -35.82 54.82 -53.44
C ARG A 309 -35.43 53.37 -53.71
#